data_AF-A0A2J4P9N9-F1
#
_entry.id   AF-A0A2J4P9N9-F1
#
_cell.length_a   1.000
_cell.length_b   1.000
_cell.length_c   1.000
_cell.angle_alpha   90.00
_cell.angle_beta   90.00
_cell.angle_gamma   90.00
#
_symmetry.space_group_name_H-M   'P 1'
#
loop_
_entity.id
_entity.type
_entity.pdbx_description
1 polymer ?
#
loop_
_entity_poly.entity_id
_entity_poly.type
_entity_poly.pdbx_seq_one_letter_code
_entity_poly.pdbx_strand_id
1 'polypeptide(L)'
;LLTFGIPAFKLDKSLLARRREIFTQMGVRFELNCEIGKDIPLTTLLDDYDAVFIGAGTYRSMKADLPNEDAPGVYDALPFLIANTKQVMGLLELPEEPYVNTEGLNVVVLGGGDTAMDCVRTALRHGAKQVTCAYRRDEANMPGSKKEVKNAREEGAQFEFNVQPVTLELNEKGHVNGVRFLRTRLGAPDAQGRRSPSPIPGSEFVMPADAVIMAFGFHPHGMPWLESVGVKLDSRGRIKANVESRYR
;
A
#
# COMPACT_ATOMS: atom_id res chain seq x y z
N LEU A 1 1.82 9.15 4.54
CA LEU A 1 2.70 8.17 3.86
C LEU A 1 4.21 8.35 4.15
N LEU A 2 4.81 9.54 4.07
CA LEU A 2 6.25 9.70 4.33
C LEU A 2 6.66 9.28 5.76
N THR A 3 5.83 9.60 6.75
CA THR A 3 6.04 9.16 8.14
C THR A 3 5.81 7.67 8.29
N PHE A 4 4.58 7.19 8.05
CA PHE A 4 4.16 5.84 8.42
C PHE A 4 4.14 4.78 7.31
N GLY A 5 4.15 5.19 6.04
CA GLY A 5 4.05 4.27 4.91
C GLY A 5 5.41 3.81 4.38
N ILE A 6 6.31 4.76 4.10
CA ILE A 6 7.68 4.44 3.68
C ILE A 6 8.46 3.99 4.92
N PRO A 7 9.13 2.83 4.94
CA PRO A 7 9.87 2.37 6.11
C PRO A 7 11.10 3.23 6.48
N ALA A 8 11.52 3.16 7.75
CA ALA A 8 12.66 3.94 8.27
C ALA A 8 14.00 3.60 7.59
N PHE A 9 14.18 2.36 7.12
CA PHE A 9 15.39 1.93 6.40
C PHE A 9 15.53 2.56 5.00
N LYS A 10 14.48 3.24 4.49
CA LYS A 10 14.52 4.05 3.25
C LYS A 10 14.52 5.54 3.53
N LEU A 11 13.79 5.97 4.55
CA LEU A 11 13.58 7.37 4.88
C LEU A 11 13.59 7.57 6.38
N ASP A 12 14.67 8.19 6.87
CA ASP A 12 14.81 8.57 8.28
C ASP A 12 13.66 9.51 8.71
N LYS A 13 13.00 9.13 9.81
CA LYS A 13 11.85 9.85 10.37
C LYS A 13 12.25 11.17 11.02
N SER A 14 13.51 11.31 11.45
CA SER A 14 14.05 12.56 11.96
C SER A 14 13.96 13.70 10.93
N LEU A 15 14.06 13.37 9.64
CA LEU A 15 13.96 14.35 8.56
C LEU A 15 12.56 14.98 8.49
N LEU A 16 11.50 14.19 8.70
CA LEU A 16 10.13 14.68 8.68
C LEU A 16 9.85 15.56 9.90
N ALA A 17 10.37 15.19 11.07
CA ALA A 17 10.29 16.01 12.28
C ALA A 17 10.97 17.38 12.05
N ARG A 18 12.19 17.38 11.50
CA ARG A 18 12.92 18.62 11.18
C ARG A 18 12.19 19.48 10.14
N ARG A 19 11.62 18.87 9.10
CA ARG A 19 10.84 19.61 8.08
C ARG A 19 9.60 20.27 8.67
N ARG A 20 8.90 19.58 9.57
CA ARG A 20 7.77 20.15 10.31
C ARG A 20 8.21 21.35 11.14
N GLU A 21 9.30 21.23 11.89
CA GLU A 21 9.83 22.33 12.73
C GLU A 21 10.14 23.58 11.90
N ILE A 22 10.84 23.42 10.77
CA ILE A 22 11.14 24.53 9.86
C ILE A 22 9.85 25.22 9.38
N PHE A 23 8.84 24.45 8.96
CA PHE A 23 7.57 25.04 8.51
C PHE A 23 6.80 25.72 9.65
N THR A 24 6.85 25.16 10.86
CA THR A 24 6.29 25.83 12.04
C THR A 24 6.98 27.16 12.32
N GLN A 25 8.31 27.22 12.23
CA GLN A 25 9.06 28.48 12.38
C GLN A 25 8.75 29.51 11.28
N MET A 26 8.36 29.05 10.09
CA MET A 26 7.87 29.89 8.99
C MET A 26 6.42 30.37 9.18
N GLY A 27 5.76 29.99 10.28
CA GLY A 27 4.39 30.40 10.61
C GLY A 27 3.30 29.41 10.22
N VAL A 28 3.64 28.22 9.70
CA VAL A 28 2.66 27.17 9.39
C VAL A 28 2.14 26.54 10.68
N ARG A 29 0.82 26.57 10.88
CA ARG A 29 0.14 25.88 11.98
C ARG A 29 -0.25 24.47 11.56
N PHE A 30 0.03 23.49 12.42
CA PHE A 30 -0.28 22.09 12.19
C PHE A 30 -1.33 21.61 13.21
N GLU A 31 -2.57 21.51 12.77
CA GLU A 31 -3.65 20.87 13.54
C GLU A 31 -3.64 19.37 13.27
N LEU A 32 -3.03 18.60 14.18
CA LEU A 32 -2.94 17.14 14.08
C LEU A 32 -4.13 16.46 14.77
N ASN A 33 -4.37 15.19 14.46
CA ASN A 33 -5.49 14.41 15.00
C ASN A 33 -6.85 15.06 14.74
N CYS A 34 -6.99 15.72 13.59
CA CYS A 34 -8.21 16.35 13.13
C CYS A 34 -8.54 15.84 11.73
N GLU A 35 -9.69 15.18 11.59
CA GLU A 35 -10.20 14.62 10.34
C GLU A 35 -11.34 15.48 9.80
N ILE A 36 -11.13 16.07 8.62
CA ILE A 36 -12.13 16.90 7.94
C ILE A 36 -13.30 16.03 7.50
N GLY A 37 -14.52 16.49 7.80
CA GLY A 37 -15.77 15.76 7.59
C GLY A 37 -16.20 14.90 8.78
N LYS A 38 -15.34 14.74 9.80
CA LYS A 38 -15.66 14.03 11.05
C LYS A 38 -15.54 14.95 12.25
N ASP A 39 -14.37 15.52 12.47
CA ASP A 39 -14.08 16.37 13.64
C ASP A 39 -14.47 17.83 13.37
N ILE A 40 -14.23 18.32 12.14
CA ILE A 40 -14.71 19.63 11.67
C ILE A 40 -15.27 19.51 10.24
N PRO A 41 -16.36 20.23 9.91
CA PRO A 41 -16.87 20.26 8.55
C PRO A 41 -15.97 21.13 7.66
N LEU A 42 -15.88 20.78 6.37
CA LEU A 42 -15.10 21.57 5.41
C LEU A 42 -15.62 23.02 5.28
N THR A 43 -16.91 23.26 5.50
CA THR A 43 -17.52 24.60 5.44
C THR A 43 -16.88 25.56 6.43
N THR A 44 -16.50 25.10 7.63
CA THR A 44 -15.76 25.93 8.60
C THR A 44 -14.45 26.46 7.99
N LEU A 45 -13.73 25.62 7.25
CA LEU A 45 -12.49 26.05 6.59
C LEU A 45 -12.76 27.02 5.42
N LEU A 46 -13.90 26.90 4.75
CA LEU A 46 -14.28 27.81 3.66
C LEU A 46 -14.72 29.18 4.19
N ASP A 47 -15.29 29.24 5.39
CA ASP A 47 -15.70 30.49 6.03
C ASP A 47 -14.52 31.22 6.68
N ASP A 48 -13.57 30.47 7.28
CA ASP A 48 -12.46 31.03 8.07
C ASP A 48 -11.21 31.38 7.24
N TYR A 49 -11.09 30.90 5.99
CA TYR A 49 -9.88 31.07 5.18
C TYR A 49 -10.17 31.54 3.75
N ASP A 50 -9.28 32.36 3.20
CA ASP A 50 -9.38 32.89 1.83
C ASP A 50 -9.29 31.81 0.74
N ALA A 51 -8.59 30.70 1.04
CA ALA A 51 -8.39 29.59 0.11
C ALA A 51 -8.11 28.27 0.84
N VAL A 52 -8.53 27.15 0.24
CA VAL A 52 -8.30 25.80 0.76
C VAL A 52 -7.60 24.94 -0.30
N PHE A 53 -6.49 24.31 0.10
CA PHE A 53 -5.79 23.30 -0.70
C PHE A 53 -6.10 21.90 -0.17
N ILE A 54 -6.53 21.00 -1.06
CA ILE A 54 -6.88 19.62 -0.69
C ILE A 54 -5.74 18.66 -1.03
N GLY A 55 -5.08 18.14 0.01
CA GLY A 55 -3.98 17.19 -0.07
C GLY A 55 -4.30 15.82 0.54
N ALA A 56 -5.54 15.33 0.40
CA ALA A 56 -6.04 14.16 1.14
C ALA A 56 -5.43 12.81 0.71
N GLY A 57 -4.76 12.71 -0.44
CA GLY A 57 -4.17 11.45 -0.92
C GLY A 57 -5.19 10.34 -1.17
N THR A 58 -4.73 9.09 -1.13
CA THR A 58 -5.55 7.89 -1.39
C THR A 58 -5.26 6.82 -0.34
N TYR A 59 -6.29 6.41 0.42
CA TYR A 59 -6.14 5.44 1.52
C TYR A 59 -6.86 4.09 1.28
N ARG A 60 -7.72 3.99 0.26
CA ARG A 60 -8.46 2.75 -0.02
C ARG A 60 -7.57 1.74 -0.74
N SER A 61 -7.19 0.68 -0.02
CA SER A 61 -6.47 -0.46 -0.59
C SER A 61 -7.24 -1.09 -1.75
N MET A 62 -6.51 -1.50 -2.79
CA MET A 62 -7.05 -2.33 -3.86
C MET A 62 -7.29 -3.74 -3.33
N LYS A 63 -8.54 -4.21 -3.36
CA LYS A 63 -8.89 -5.61 -3.14
C LYS A 63 -8.76 -6.40 -4.44
N ALA A 64 -8.52 -7.70 -4.31
CA ALA A 64 -8.42 -8.61 -5.46
C ALA A 64 -9.64 -9.51 -5.59
N ASP A 65 -10.63 -9.36 -4.69
CA ASP A 65 -11.85 -10.15 -4.62
C ASP A 65 -11.51 -11.65 -4.57
N LEU A 66 -10.45 -11.98 -3.83
CA LEU A 66 -9.98 -13.35 -3.69
C LEU A 66 -10.84 -14.07 -2.65
N PRO A 67 -11.21 -15.34 -2.88
CA PRO A 67 -11.81 -16.13 -1.82
C PRO A 67 -10.88 -16.17 -0.60
N ASN A 68 -11.46 -15.89 0.57
CA ASN A 68 -10.81 -15.83 1.88
C ASN A 68 -9.86 -14.63 2.10
N GLU A 69 -10.03 -13.51 1.37
CA GLU A 69 -9.17 -12.32 1.53
C GLU A 69 -9.21 -11.64 2.90
N ASP A 70 -10.24 -11.90 3.72
CA ASP A 70 -10.37 -11.38 5.08
C ASP A 70 -9.97 -12.42 6.16
N ALA A 71 -9.37 -13.55 5.76
CA ALA A 71 -8.98 -14.59 6.71
C ALA A 71 -7.82 -14.16 7.63
N PRO A 72 -7.75 -14.68 8.87
CA PRO A 72 -6.60 -14.48 9.75
C PRO A 72 -5.27 -14.85 9.09
N GLY A 73 -4.29 -13.95 9.19
CA GLY A 73 -2.99 -14.06 8.52
C GLY A 73 -2.92 -13.38 7.15
N VAL A 74 -4.02 -12.81 6.66
CA VAL A 74 -4.06 -11.96 5.45
C VAL A 74 -4.10 -10.49 5.87
N TYR A 75 -3.20 -9.69 5.31
CA TYR A 75 -3.00 -8.30 5.71
C TYR A 75 -2.99 -7.36 4.50
N ASP A 76 -3.61 -6.19 4.63
CA ASP A 76 -3.40 -5.10 3.69
C ASP A 76 -2.03 -4.45 3.93
N ALA A 77 -1.32 -4.10 2.86
CA ALA A 77 0.04 -3.57 2.95
C ALA A 77 0.15 -2.26 3.75
N LEU A 78 -0.81 -1.34 3.63
CA LEU A 78 -0.72 -0.04 4.30
C LEU A 78 -0.85 -0.16 5.83
N PRO A 79 -1.89 -0.81 6.39
CA PRO A 79 -1.95 -1.09 7.83
C PRO A 79 -0.70 -1.81 8.35
N PHE A 80 -0.21 -2.83 7.62
CA PHE A 80 1.02 -3.53 7.97
C PHE A 80 2.22 -2.57 8.09
N LEU A 81 2.46 -1.71 7.10
CA LEU A 81 3.58 -0.77 7.13
C LEU A 81 3.42 0.32 8.21
N ILE A 82 2.20 0.80 8.43
CA ILE A 82 1.91 1.81 9.46
C ILE A 82 2.18 1.24 10.86
N ALA A 83 1.64 0.06 11.17
CA ALA A 83 1.80 -0.59 12.47
C ALA A 83 3.29 -0.86 12.77
N ASN A 84 4.04 -1.35 11.78
CA ASN A 84 5.48 -1.56 11.90
C ASN A 84 6.25 -0.26 12.13
N THR A 85 5.91 0.80 11.40
CA THR A 85 6.58 2.09 11.59
C THR A 85 6.29 2.69 12.97
N LYS A 86 5.05 2.55 13.47
CA LYS A 86 4.69 2.97 14.83
C LYS A 86 5.51 2.23 15.88
N GLN A 87 5.65 0.91 15.75
CA GLN A 87 6.48 0.10 16.64
C GLN A 87 7.93 0.60 16.66
N VAL A 88 8.54 0.80 15.48
CA VAL A 88 9.94 1.28 15.38
C VAL A 88 10.12 2.67 15.98
N MET A 89 9.09 3.51 15.91
CA MET A 89 9.08 4.84 16.50
C MET A 89 8.75 4.85 18.01
N GLY A 90 8.44 3.70 18.62
CA GLY A 90 8.01 3.61 20.01
C GLY A 90 6.65 4.25 20.28
N LEU A 91 5.78 4.34 19.27
CA LEU A 91 4.42 4.86 19.39
C LEU A 91 3.46 3.77 19.87
N LEU A 92 2.37 4.19 20.50
CA LEU A 92 1.32 3.28 20.97
C LEU A 92 0.70 2.50 19.81
N GLU A 93 0.49 1.20 20.04
CA GLU A 93 -0.28 0.34 19.16
C GLU A 93 -1.75 0.77 19.19
N LEU A 94 -2.39 0.75 18.02
CA LEU A 94 -3.82 1.03 17.90
C LEU A 94 -4.57 -0.30 17.71
N PRO A 95 -5.70 -0.52 18.39
CA PRO A 95 -6.51 -1.72 18.21
C PRO A 95 -6.94 -1.96 16.75
N GLU A 96 -7.15 -0.89 15.98
CA GLU A 96 -7.59 -0.96 14.59
C GLU A 96 -6.45 -1.28 13.60
N GLU A 97 -5.20 -1.15 14.04
CA GLU A 97 -3.99 -1.38 13.24
C GLU A 97 -2.94 -2.16 14.06
N PRO A 98 -3.24 -3.42 14.42
CA PRO A 98 -2.38 -4.19 15.32
C PRO A 98 -1.02 -4.46 14.68
N TYR A 99 0.01 -4.54 15.52
CA TYR A 99 1.36 -4.89 15.10
C TYR A 99 1.39 -6.34 14.61
N VAL A 100 1.99 -6.55 13.44
CA VAL A 100 2.11 -7.87 12.82
C VAL A 100 3.58 -8.30 12.84
N ASN A 101 3.91 -9.20 13.77
CA ASN A 101 5.22 -9.85 13.77
C ASN A 101 5.25 -10.98 12.73
N THR A 102 6.25 -10.96 11.85
CA THR A 102 6.44 -12.00 10.82
C THR A 102 7.63 -12.90 11.09
N GLU A 103 8.24 -12.82 12.28
CA GLU A 103 9.36 -13.67 12.69
C GLU A 103 9.05 -15.16 12.53
N GLY A 104 9.96 -15.90 11.87
CA GLY A 104 9.81 -17.35 11.66
C GLY A 104 8.74 -17.77 10.65
N LEU A 105 7.95 -16.86 10.10
CA LEU A 105 6.85 -17.14 9.17
C LEU A 105 7.34 -17.26 7.72
N ASN A 106 6.62 -18.04 6.89
CA ASN A 106 6.69 -17.95 5.43
C ASN A 106 5.71 -16.87 4.96
N VAL A 107 6.24 -15.77 4.43
CA VAL A 107 5.45 -14.59 4.04
C VAL A 107 5.35 -14.51 2.51
N VAL A 108 4.13 -14.35 1.99
CA VAL A 108 3.90 -14.08 0.57
C VAL A 108 3.37 -12.66 0.40
N VAL A 109 4.10 -11.81 -0.30
CA VAL A 109 3.68 -10.45 -0.64
C VAL A 109 3.13 -10.44 -2.07
N LEU A 110 1.86 -10.08 -2.23
CA LEU A 110 1.16 -10.04 -3.51
C LEU A 110 1.27 -8.63 -4.11
N GLY A 111 2.14 -8.45 -5.10
CA GLY A 111 2.38 -7.15 -5.73
C GLY A 111 3.77 -7.01 -6.32
N GLY A 112 4.05 -5.86 -6.92
CA GLY A 112 5.39 -5.58 -7.49
C GLY A 112 5.77 -4.10 -7.52
N GLY A 113 5.01 -3.24 -6.83
CA GLY A 113 5.32 -1.82 -6.70
C GLY A 113 6.25 -1.53 -5.53
N ASP A 114 6.55 -0.25 -5.29
CA ASP A 114 7.38 0.16 -4.14
C ASP A 114 6.76 -0.26 -2.80
N THR A 115 5.42 -0.21 -2.66
CA THR A 115 4.72 -0.73 -1.48
C THR A 115 5.00 -2.21 -1.24
N ALA A 116 5.05 -3.02 -2.30
CA ALA A 116 5.37 -4.44 -2.16
C ALA A 116 6.82 -4.63 -1.70
N MET A 117 7.76 -3.87 -2.24
CA MET A 117 9.17 -3.91 -1.82
C MET A 117 9.34 -3.48 -0.36
N ASP A 118 8.59 -2.46 0.07
CA ASP A 118 8.59 -2.01 1.46
C ASP A 118 8.06 -3.11 2.40
N CYS A 119 7.00 -3.84 2.00
CA CYS A 119 6.47 -4.97 2.77
C CYS A 119 7.48 -6.14 2.83
N VAL A 120 8.05 -6.52 1.69
CA VAL A 120 9.05 -7.60 1.60
C VAL A 120 10.23 -7.34 2.52
N ARG A 121 10.83 -6.15 2.42
CA ARG A 121 12.01 -5.75 3.18
C ARG A 121 11.73 -5.53 4.66
N THR A 122 10.48 -5.20 5.01
CA THR A 122 10.02 -5.13 6.42
C THR A 122 9.88 -6.54 6.99
N ALA A 123 9.21 -7.45 6.27
CA ALA A 123 9.03 -8.84 6.71
C ALA A 123 10.37 -9.58 6.90
N LEU A 124 11.33 -9.37 5.98
CA LEU A 124 12.69 -9.91 6.12
C LEU A 124 13.39 -9.40 7.39
N ARG A 125 13.22 -8.12 7.74
CA ARG A 125 13.84 -7.51 8.93
C ARG A 125 13.23 -7.96 10.25
N HIS A 126 12.00 -8.46 10.25
CA HIS A 126 11.44 -9.15 11.41
C HIS A 126 12.04 -10.53 11.64
N GLY A 127 12.84 -11.05 10.69
CA GLY A 127 13.34 -12.43 10.76
C GLY A 127 12.33 -13.45 10.23
N ALA A 128 11.50 -13.09 9.25
CA ALA A 128 10.69 -14.07 8.53
C ALA A 128 11.56 -15.19 7.96
N LYS A 129 11.09 -16.43 8.07
CA LYS A 129 11.82 -17.63 7.61
C LYS A 129 12.04 -17.61 6.10
N GLN A 130 11.03 -17.16 5.37
CA GLN A 130 11.07 -16.99 3.92
C GLN A 130 10.13 -15.87 3.53
N VAL A 131 10.54 -15.01 2.59
CA VAL A 131 9.68 -13.96 2.04
C VAL A 131 9.69 -14.06 0.53
N THR A 132 8.51 -14.24 -0.06
CA THR A 132 8.33 -14.34 -1.51
C THR A 132 7.48 -13.19 -2.02
N CYS A 133 8.03 -12.41 -2.94
CA CYS A 133 7.29 -11.42 -3.71
C CYS A 133 6.66 -12.09 -4.93
N ALA A 134 5.34 -12.23 -4.95
CA ALA A 134 4.61 -12.81 -6.07
C ALA A 134 4.03 -11.72 -6.98
N TYR A 135 4.37 -11.78 -8.27
CA TYR A 135 3.99 -10.76 -9.25
C TYR A 135 3.45 -11.36 -10.55
N ARG A 136 2.36 -10.80 -11.04
CA ARG A 136 1.62 -11.29 -12.22
C ARG A 136 2.28 -11.06 -13.58
N ARG A 137 3.43 -10.37 -13.63
CA ARG A 137 4.21 -10.15 -14.85
C ARG A 137 5.66 -10.55 -14.59
N ASP A 138 6.48 -10.45 -15.64
CA ASP A 138 7.92 -10.64 -15.52
C ASP A 138 8.61 -9.48 -14.76
N GLU A 139 9.89 -9.70 -14.42
CA GLU A 139 10.73 -8.73 -13.71
C GLU A 139 10.91 -7.41 -14.48
N ALA A 140 11.03 -7.48 -15.81
CA ALA A 140 11.24 -6.29 -16.64
C ALA A 140 10.05 -5.34 -16.62
N ASN A 141 8.84 -5.86 -16.35
CA ASN A 141 7.60 -5.11 -16.24
C ASN A 141 7.20 -4.78 -14.79
N MET A 142 8.06 -5.03 -13.81
CA MET A 142 7.82 -4.71 -12.41
C MET A 142 7.80 -3.19 -12.19
N PRO A 143 6.75 -2.62 -11.57
CA PRO A 143 6.61 -1.16 -11.44
C PRO A 143 7.45 -0.56 -10.31
N GLY A 144 7.90 -1.36 -9.35
CA GLY A 144 8.76 -0.89 -8.26
C GLY A 144 10.13 -0.43 -8.76
N SER A 145 10.77 0.43 -7.97
CA SER A 145 12.12 0.91 -8.27
C SER A 145 13.09 -0.27 -8.42
N LYS A 146 13.85 -0.29 -9.52
CA LYS A 146 14.91 -1.30 -9.77
C LYS A 146 15.90 -1.42 -8.61
N LYS A 147 16.18 -0.30 -7.93
CA LYS A 147 17.05 -0.27 -6.75
C LYS A 147 16.41 -1.02 -5.57
N GLU A 148 15.11 -0.84 -5.35
CA GLU A 148 14.39 -1.50 -4.26
C GLU A 148 14.24 -3.00 -4.50
N VAL A 149 13.98 -3.42 -5.74
CA VAL A 149 13.97 -4.84 -6.14
C VAL A 149 15.34 -5.48 -5.89
N LYS A 150 16.41 -4.79 -6.30
CA LYS A 150 17.79 -5.25 -6.06
C LYS A 150 18.08 -5.40 -4.56
N ASN A 151 17.79 -4.38 -3.77
CA ASN A 151 18.01 -4.41 -2.31
C ASN A 151 17.22 -5.56 -1.65
N ALA A 152 15.95 -5.76 -2.04
CA ALA A 152 15.14 -6.86 -1.51
C ALA A 152 15.75 -8.23 -1.82
N ARG A 153 16.27 -8.42 -3.04
CA ARG A 153 16.97 -9.65 -3.44
C ARG A 153 18.27 -9.86 -2.66
N GLU A 154 19.06 -8.80 -2.47
CA GLU A 154 20.29 -8.85 -1.67
C GLU A 154 20.02 -9.16 -0.19
N GLU A 155 18.85 -8.77 0.32
CA GLU A 155 18.38 -9.11 1.67
C GLU A 155 17.77 -10.53 1.78
N GLY A 156 17.69 -11.27 0.67
CA GLY A 156 17.23 -12.67 0.64
C GLY A 156 15.78 -12.88 0.20
N ALA A 157 15.11 -11.87 -0.34
CA ALA A 157 13.76 -12.04 -0.89
C ALA A 157 13.77 -12.99 -2.09
N GLN A 158 12.79 -13.90 -2.12
CA GLN A 158 12.46 -14.69 -3.29
C GLN A 158 11.46 -13.92 -4.16
N PHE A 159 11.53 -14.16 -5.47
CA PHE A 159 10.62 -13.54 -6.43
C PHE A 159 9.97 -14.62 -7.27
N GLU A 160 8.64 -14.64 -7.23
CA GLU A 160 7.83 -15.49 -8.08
C GLU A 160 7.15 -14.62 -9.14
N PHE A 161 7.65 -14.67 -10.36
CA PHE A 161 7.13 -13.89 -11.47
C PHE A 161 6.13 -14.68 -12.31
N ASN A 162 5.32 -13.95 -13.07
CA ASN A 162 4.29 -14.52 -13.93
C ASN A 162 3.33 -15.44 -13.18
N VAL A 163 2.88 -15.00 -12.00
CA VAL A 163 1.89 -15.71 -11.18
C VAL A 163 0.77 -14.79 -10.73
N GLN A 164 -0.46 -15.27 -10.80
CA GLN A 164 -1.64 -14.55 -10.34
C GLN A 164 -2.33 -15.37 -9.25
N PRO A 165 -2.62 -14.78 -8.07
CA PRO A 165 -3.35 -15.48 -7.03
C PRO A 165 -4.79 -15.74 -7.50
N VAL A 166 -5.31 -16.91 -7.13
CA VAL A 166 -6.67 -17.39 -7.44
C VAL A 166 -7.50 -17.49 -6.17
N THR A 167 -6.92 -18.08 -5.12
CA THR A 167 -7.57 -18.30 -3.83
C THR A 167 -6.52 -18.27 -2.71
N LEU A 168 -6.90 -17.79 -1.53
CA LEU A 168 -6.12 -17.96 -0.31
C LEU A 168 -6.57 -19.25 0.39
N GLU A 169 -5.65 -20.19 0.53
CA GLU A 169 -5.92 -21.50 1.15
C GLU A 169 -5.89 -21.37 2.66
N LEU A 170 -6.82 -22.07 3.33
CA LEU A 170 -6.96 -22.02 4.79
C LEU A 170 -6.62 -23.38 5.40
N ASN A 171 -6.07 -23.35 6.61
CA ASN A 171 -5.96 -24.54 7.45
C ASN A 171 -7.29 -24.85 8.17
N GLU A 172 -7.30 -25.96 8.92
CA GLU A 172 -8.48 -26.40 9.69
C GLU A 172 -8.98 -25.37 10.73
N LYS A 173 -8.12 -24.42 11.13
CA LYS A 173 -8.46 -23.34 12.07
C LYS A 173 -8.88 -22.05 11.36
N GLY A 174 -9.08 -22.08 10.04
CA GLY A 174 -9.47 -20.93 9.23
C GLY A 174 -8.38 -19.87 9.02
N HIS A 175 -7.12 -20.15 9.38
CA HIS A 175 -6.01 -19.23 9.10
C HIS A 175 -5.40 -19.53 7.75
N VAL A 176 -4.83 -18.52 7.09
CA VAL A 176 -4.10 -18.73 5.84
C VAL A 176 -2.96 -19.74 6.03
N ASN A 177 -2.83 -20.68 5.10
CA ASN A 177 -1.73 -21.64 5.06
C ASN A 177 -1.05 -21.72 3.68
N GLY A 178 -1.57 -20.99 2.70
CA GLY A 178 -1.01 -20.94 1.37
C GLY A 178 -1.78 -20.03 0.43
N VAL A 179 -1.19 -19.81 -0.73
CA VAL A 179 -1.81 -19.09 -1.83
C VAL A 179 -1.85 -20.00 -3.04
N ARG A 180 -3.05 -20.25 -3.57
CA ARG A 180 -3.20 -20.89 -4.87
C ARG A 180 -2.93 -19.87 -5.96
N PHE A 181 -1.94 -20.16 -6.79
CA PHE A 181 -1.58 -19.37 -7.95
C PHE A 181 -1.93 -20.10 -9.24
N LEU A 182 -2.09 -19.33 -10.31
CA LEU A 182 -1.96 -19.79 -11.69
C LEU A 182 -0.78 -19.09 -12.36
N ARG A 183 -0.18 -19.71 -13.37
CA ARG A 183 0.85 -19.08 -14.20
C ARG A 183 0.21 -18.11 -15.19
N THR A 184 0.90 -17.00 -15.43
CA THR A 184 0.52 -16.03 -16.45
C THR A 184 1.54 -16.00 -17.58
N ARG A 185 1.12 -15.51 -18.75
CA ARG A 185 2.02 -15.14 -19.85
C ARG A 185 1.71 -13.72 -20.28
N LEU A 186 2.73 -12.99 -20.73
CA LEU A 186 2.53 -11.63 -21.22
C LEU A 186 2.07 -11.64 -22.69
N GLY A 187 0.98 -10.91 -22.96
CA GLY A 187 0.51 -10.63 -24.30
C GLY A 187 1.39 -9.63 -25.05
N ALA A 188 0.89 -9.15 -26.19
CA ALA A 188 1.50 -8.03 -26.90
C ALA A 188 1.45 -6.75 -26.04
N PRO A 189 2.43 -5.83 -26.18
CA PRO A 189 2.35 -4.52 -25.55
C PRO A 189 1.16 -3.71 -26.09
N ASP A 190 0.49 -2.98 -25.21
CA ASP A 190 -0.51 -1.98 -25.58
C ASP A 190 0.15 -0.71 -26.15
N ALA A 191 -0.66 0.28 -26.55
CA ALA A 191 -0.19 1.56 -27.09
C ALA A 191 0.70 2.36 -26.12
N GLN A 192 0.72 2.01 -24.84
CA GLN A 192 1.56 2.60 -23.79
C GLN A 192 2.73 1.69 -23.41
N GLY A 193 2.98 0.63 -24.17
CA GLY A 193 4.05 -0.35 -23.95
C GLY A 193 3.74 -1.37 -22.84
N ARG A 194 2.58 -1.31 -22.19
CA ARG A 194 2.24 -2.21 -21.09
C ARG A 194 1.74 -3.54 -21.62
N ARG A 195 2.29 -4.63 -21.09
CA ARG A 195 1.88 -5.98 -21.46
C ARG A 195 0.83 -6.50 -20.48
N SER A 196 -0.32 -6.90 -21.00
CA SER A 196 -1.37 -7.52 -20.19
C SER A 196 -1.03 -8.98 -19.91
N PRO A 197 -1.06 -9.43 -18.65
CA PRO A 197 -0.91 -10.84 -18.32
C PRO A 197 -2.19 -11.60 -18.68
N SER A 198 -2.05 -12.78 -19.28
CA SER A 198 -3.14 -13.73 -19.50
C SER A 198 -2.86 -15.04 -18.75
N PRO A 199 -3.88 -15.67 -18.15
CA PRO A 199 -3.72 -16.92 -17.42
C PRO A 199 -3.35 -18.07 -18.36
N ILE A 200 -2.58 -19.04 -17.84
CA ILE A 200 -2.29 -20.32 -18.49
C ILE A 200 -3.15 -21.38 -17.77
N PRO A 201 -4.23 -21.89 -18.40
CA PRO A 201 -5.10 -22.89 -17.76
C PRO A 201 -4.34 -24.17 -17.40
N GLY A 202 -4.67 -24.79 -16.26
CA GLY A 202 -4.06 -26.06 -15.82
C GLY A 202 -2.66 -25.91 -15.22
N SER A 203 -2.22 -24.68 -14.94
CA SER A 203 -0.90 -24.37 -14.37
C SER A 203 -0.96 -24.04 -12.88
N GLU A 204 -2.07 -24.40 -12.22
CA GLU A 204 -2.34 -24.06 -10.84
C GLU A 204 -1.39 -24.79 -9.90
N PHE A 205 -0.93 -24.09 -8.88
CA PHE A 205 -0.12 -24.66 -7.80
C PHE A 205 -0.37 -23.90 -6.51
N VAL A 206 -0.01 -24.50 -5.37
CA VAL A 206 -0.14 -23.87 -4.06
C VAL A 206 1.25 -23.56 -3.53
N MET A 207 1.46 -22.30 -3.14
CA MET A 207 2.65 -21.86 -2.42
C MET A 207 2.31 -21.78 -0.92
N PRO A 208 3.04 -22.46 -0.03
CA PRO A 208 2.83 -22.35 1.41
C PRO A 208 3.05 -20.91 1.90
N ALA A 209 2.18 -20.43 2.79
CA ALA A 209 2.24 -19.09 3.35
C ALA A 209 1.56 -19.06 4.72
N ASP A 210 2.29 -18.64 5.75
CA ASP A 210 1.74 -18.42 7.09
C ASP A 210 1.21 -16.97 7.23
N ALA A 211 1.67 -16.06 6.38
CA ALA A 211 1.17 -14.71 6.26
C ALA A 211 1.13 -14.25 4.80
N VAL A 212 0.07 -13.56 4.42
CA VAL A 212 -0.11 -13.00 3.07
C VAL A 212 -0.30 -11.49 3.17
N ILE A 213 0.50 -10.71 2.46
CA ILE A 213 0.41 -9.24 2.45
C ILE A 213 -0.05 -8.76 1.07
N MET A 214 -1.23 -8.14 0.99
CA MET A 214 -1.82 -7.63 -0.24
C MET A 214 -1.32 -6.22 -0.55
N ALA A 215 -0.52 -6.09 -1.61
CA ALA A 215 0.14 -4.86 -2.04
C ALA A 215 -0.22 -4.49 -3.50
N PHE A 216 -1.52 -4.51 -3.82
CA PHE A 216 -2.03 -4.25 -5.17
C PHE A 216 -2.11 -2.76 -5.56
N GLY A 217 -1.96 -1.86 -4.59
CA GLY A 217 -2.04 -0.40 -4.78
C GLY A 217 -3.24 0.20 -4.07
N PHE A 218 -3.57 1.45 -4.41
CA PHE A 218 -4.65 2.21 -3.81
C PHE A 218 -5.56 2.84 -4.86
N HIS A 219 -6.84 2.88 -4.56
CA HIS A 219 -7.81 3.66 -5.31
C HIS A 219 -8.13 4.98 -4.60
N PRO A 220 -8.57 6.00 -5.35
CA PRO A 220 -9.32 7.10 -4.77
C PRO A 220 -10.51 6.57 -3.96
N HIS A 221 -10.82 7.26 -2.87
CA HIS A 221 -11.96 6.96 -2.01
C HIS A 221 -12.96 8.11 -2.08
N GLY A 222 -14.23 7.80 -1.87
CA GLY A 222 -15.27 8.81 -1.81
C GLY A 222 -14.99 9.75 -0.64
N MET A 223 -15.17 11.05 -0.87
CA MET A 223 -15.05 12.09 0.13
C MET A 223 -16.34 12.91 0.11
N PRO A 224 -17.44 12.42 0.74
CA PRO A 224 -18.74 13.07 0.66
C PRO A 224 -18.72 14.53 1.10
N TRP A 225 -17.84 14.88 2.04
CA TRP A 225 -17.62 16.25 2.50
C TRP A 225 -17.06 17.16 1.40
N LEU A 226 -16.25 16.68 0.45
CA LEU A 226 -15.83 17.45 -0.73
C LEU A 226 -16.98 17.64 -1.71
N GLU A 227 -17.72 16.57 -1.98
CA GLU A 227 -18.84 16.60 -2.92
C GLU A 227 -19.95 17.54 -2.42
N SER A 228 -20.15 17.62 -1.11
CA SER A 228 -21.13 18.51 -0.47
C SER A 228 -20.89 20.00 -0.72
N VAL A 229 -19.64 20.40 -1.03
CA VAL A 229 -19.28 21.78 -1.37
C VAL A 229 -19.06 21.98 -2.88
N GLY A 230 -19.53 21.03 -3.69
CA GLY A 230 -19.54 21.13 -5.16
C GLY A 230 -18.23 20.73 -5.85
N VAL A 231 -17.28 20.11 -5.14
CA VAL A 231 -16.06 19.55 -5.77
C VAL A 231 -16.43 18.33 -6.61
N LYS A 232 -16.07 18.36 -7.90
CA LYS A 232 -16.38 17.29 -8.85
C LYS A 232 -15.29 16.23 -8.88
N LEU A 233 -15.69 14.97 -8.96
CA LEU A 233 -14.79 13.84 -9.18
C LEU A 233 -14.85 13.35 -10.64
N ASP A 234 -13.79 12.69 -11.10
CA ASP A 234 -13.76 11.98 -12.38
C ASP A 234 -14.32 10.55 -12.26
N SER A 235 -14.41 9.84 -13.38
CA SER A 235 -14.96 8.48 -13.42
C SER A 235 -14.15 7.45 -12.62
N ARG A 236 -12.97 7.83 -12.12
CA ARG A 236 -12.10 7.01 -11.27
C ARG A 236 -12.08 7.52 -9.82
N GLY A 237 -12.92 8.49 -9.47
CA GLY A 237 -13.02 9.05 -8.13
C GLY A 237 -11.91 10.06 -7.77
N ARG A 238 -11.12 10.53 -8.75
CA ARG A 238 -10.09 11.56 -8.50
C ARG A 238 -10.72 12.95 -8.54
N ILE A 239 -10.21 13.87 -7.72
CA ILE A 239 -10.62 15.28 -7.77
C ILE A 239 -10.32 15.85 -9.16
N LYS A 240 -11.35 16.39 -9.83
CA LYS A 240 -11.15 17.13 -11.08
C LYS A 240 -10.53 18.48 -10.75
N ALA A 241 -9.28 18.67 -11.19
CA ALA A 241 -8.56 19.93 -11.11
C ALA A 241 -8.02 20.31 -12.49
N ASN A 242 -7.96 21.61 -12.78
CA ASN A 242 -7.32 22.13 -13.99
C ASN A 242 -5.94 22.71 -13.63
N VAL A 243 -4.96 22.46 -14.50
CA VAL A 243 -3.63 23.10 -14.42
C VAL A 243 -3.70 24.59 -14.79
N GLU A 244 -4.69 24.99 -15.58
CA GLU A 244 -5.00 26.39 -15.86
C GLU A 244 -6.12 26.85 -14.93
N SER A 245 -5.77 27.77 -14.04
CA SER A 245 -6.66 28.33 -13.04
C SER A 245 -6.50 29.85 -13.06
N ARG A 246 -7.60 30.58 -12.81
CA ARG A 246 -7.57 32.03 -12.62
C ARG A 246 -6.68 32.47 -11.44
N TYR A 247 -6.33 31.54 -10.56
CA TYR A 247 -5.51 31.75 -9.37
C TYR A 247 -4.04 31.34 -9.54
N ARG A 248 -3.57 31.11 -10.77
CA ARG A 248 -2.14 31.00 -11.09
C ARG A 248 -1.54 32.35 -11.45
#